data_AF-A0A315WLP5-F1
#
_entry.id   AF-A0A315WLP5-F1
#
_cell.length_a   1.000
_cell.length_b   1.000
_cell.length_c   1.000
_cell.angle_alpha   90.00
_cell.angle_beta   90.00
_cell.angle_gamma   90.00
#
_symmetry.space_group_name_H-M   'P 1'
#
loop_
_entity.id
_entity.type
_entity.pdbx_description
1 polymer ?
#
loop_
_entity_poly.entity_id
_entity_poly.type
_entity_poly.pdbx_seq_one_letter_code
_entity_poly.pdbx_strand_id
1 'polypeptide(L)' 'MDADRLSFKYDLAGRLLEERGVLGPVAYQYDALGNLTQLTTLDGSTLNHLHYGSGHVHHLGT' A
#
# COMPACT_ATOMS: atom_id res chain seq x y z
N MET A 1 15.21 18.00 19.40
CA MET A 1 15.29 16.93 18.39
C MET A 1 13.91 16.32 18.34
N ASP A 2 13.13 16.71 17.35
CA ASP A 2 11.79 16.15 17.13
C ASP A 2 12.03 14.71 16.68
N ALA A 3 11.61 13.75 17.50
CA ALA A 3 11.78 12.34 17.15
C ALA A 3 11.01 12.09 15.86
N ASP A 4 11.70 11.58 14.83
CA ASP A 4 11.09 10.99 13.63
C ASP A 4 10.00 10.00 14.05
N ARG A 5 8.77 10.50 14.20
CA ARG A 5 7.68 9.74 14.81
C ARG A 5 7.04 8.88 13.75
N LEU A 6 7.60 7.69 13.58
CA LEU A 6 7.03 6.65 12.74
C LEU A 6 5.82 6.02 13.43
N SER A 7 4.67 6.04 12.76
CA SER A 7 3.43 5.43 13.25
C SER A 7 2.92 4.40 12.25
N PHE A 8 2.44 3.27 12.75
CA PHE A 8 1.90 2.19 11.93
C PHE A 8 0.46 1.89 12.32
N LYS A 9 -0.38 1.58 11.33
CA LYS A 9 -1.74 1.07 11.53
C LYS A 9 -1.83 -0.33 10.96
N TYR A 10 -2.46 -1.23 11.70
CA TYR A 10 -2.66 -2.62 11.28
C TYR A 10 -4.13 -2.96 11.30
N ASP A 11 -4.52 -3.94 10.48
CA ASP A 11 -5.83 -4.56 10.59
C ASP A 11 -5.87 -5.64 11.68
N LEU A 12 -7.04 -6.27 11.85
CA LEU A 12 -7.23 -7.35 12.82
C LEU A 12 -6.41 -8.61 12.51
N ALA A 13 -5.94 -8.77 11.27
CA ALA A 13 -5.06 -9.87 10.86
C ALA A 13 -3.57 -9.53 11.02
N GLY A 14 -3.24 -8.33 11.51
CA GLY A 14 -1.86 -7.86 11.68
C GLY A 14 -1.20 -7.36 10.38
N ARG A 15 -1.96 -7.12 9.32
CA ARG A 15 -1.46 -6.58 8.05
C ARG A 15 -1.37 -5.06 8.13
N LEU A 16 -0.29 -4.47 7.60
CA LEU A 16 -0.01 -3.03 7.67
C LEU A 16 -0.95 -2.24 6.75
N LEU A 17 -1.82 -1.40 7.30
CA LEU A 17 -2.74 -0.55 6.53
C LEU A 17 -2.16 0.83 6.20
N GLU A 18 -1.36 1.39 7.11
CA GLU A 18 -0.78 2.73 6.93
C GLU A 18 0.54 2.81 7.68
N GLU A 19 1.56 3.34 7.03
CA GLU A 19 2.79 3.82 7.64
C GLU A 19 2.80 5.34 7.57
N ARG A 20 3.14 6.04 8.65
CA ARG A 20 3.26 7.49 8.67
C ARG A 20 4.62 7.87 9.23
N GLY A 21 5.52 8.27 8.34
CA GLY A 21 6.84 8.79 8.67
C GLY A 21 6.92 10.30 8.52
N VAL A 22 8.14 10.84 8.64
CA VAL A 22 8.43 12.27 8.49
C VAL A 22 8.16 12.78 7.07
N LEU A 23 8.26 11.90 6.07
CA LEU A 23 7.99 12.23 4.66
C LEU A 23 6.49 12.20 4.31
N GLY A 24 5.63 11.69 5.20
CA GLY A 24 4.19 11.57 4.97
C GLY A 24 3.66 10.14 5.14
N PRO A 25 2.35 9.94 4.92
CA PRO A 25 1.72 8.64 5.03
C PRO A 25 1.84 7.82 3.73
N VAL A 26 2.01 6.51 3.88
CA VAL A 26 1.90 5.49 2.83
C VAL A 26 0.78 4.55 3.25
N ALA A 27 -0.16 4.24 2.35
CA ALA A 27 -1.32 3.41 2.65
C ALA A 27 -1.35 2.15 1.80
N TYR A 28 -1.82 1.05 2.40
CA TYR A 28 -1.87 -0.28 1.81
C TYR A 28 -3.29 -0.83 1.92
N GLN A 29 -3.76 -1.47 0.86
CA GLN A 29 -5.05 -2.17 0.85
C GLN A 29 -4.85 -3.60 0.39
N TYR A 30 -5.54 -4.50 1.07
CA TYR A 30 -5.47 -5.92 0.80
C TYR A 30 -6.83 -6.47 0.43
N ASP A 31 -6.85 -7.50 -0.42
CA ASP A 31 -8.04 -8.32 -0.63
C ASP A 31 -8.29 -9.26 0.58
N ALA A 32 -9.40 -10.00 0.49
CA ALA A 32 -9.79 -10.98 1.50
C ALA A 32 -8.78 -12.14 1.64
N LEU A 33 -7.95 -12.39 0.62
CA LEU A 33 -6.93 -13.44 0.62
C LEU A 33 -5.57 -12.93 1.17
N GLY A 34 -5.43 -11.63 1.44
CA GLY A 34 -4.20 -11.03 1.93
C GLY A 34 -3.25 -10.53 0.86
N ASN A 35 -3.69 -10.44 -0.39
CA ASN A 35 -2.91 -9.86 -1.46
C ASN A 35 -3.00 -8.33 -1.44
N LEU A 36 -1.88 -7.65 -1.63
CA LEU A 36 -1.84 -6.19 -1.78
C LEU A 36 -2.48 -5.79 -3.11
N THR A 37 -3.61 -5.12 -3.06
CA THR A 37 -4.35 -4.65 -4.24
C THR A 37 -4.07 -3.20 -4.58
N GLN A 38 -3.74 -2.38 -3.58
CA GLN A 38 -3.45 -0.96 -3.77
C GLN A 38 -2.36 -0.48 -2.80
N LEU A 39 -1.38 0.23 -3.33
CA LEU A 39 -0.39 1.00 -2.59
C LEU A 39 -0.54 2.48 -2.93
N THR A 40 -0.78 3.32 -1.94
CA THR A 40 -0.79 4.78 -2.10
C THR A 40 0.47 5.36 -1.49
N THR A 41 1.32 5.92 -2.33
CA THR A 41 2.59 6.54 -1.92
C THR A 41 2.39 7.98 -1.48
N LEU A 42 3.42 8.53 -0.81
CA LEU A 42 3.42 9.88 -0.25
C LEU A 42 3.22 11.02 -1.27
N ASP A 43 3.51 10.75 -2.54
CA ASP A 43 3.25 11.65 -3.68
C ASP A 43 1.79 11.58 -4.17
N GLY A 44 0.95 10.76 -3.53
CA GLY A 44 -0.44 10.52 -3.92
C GLY A 44 -0.59 9.54 -5.08
N SER A 45 0.51 8.99 -5.60
CA SER A 45 0.44 7.97 -6.66
C SER A 45 -0.13 6.67 -6.10
N THR A 46 -1.04 6.05 -6.86
CA THR A 46 -1.65 4.77 -6.49
C THR A 46 -1.20 3.68 -7.46
N LEU A 47 -0.49 2.67 -6.93
CA LEU A 47 -0.20 1.45 -7.66
C LEU A 47 -1.31 0.43 -7.37
N ASN A 48 -2.13 0.15 -8.37
CA ASN A 48 -3.18 -0.88 -8.28
C ASN A 48 -2.64 -2.19 -8.87
N HIS A 49 -2.51 -3.22 -8.04
CA HIS A 49 -2.13 -4.55 -8.47
C HIS A 49 -3.40 -5.41 -8.61
N LEU A 50 -4.05 -5.30 -9.77
CA LEU A 50 -5.14 -6.20 -10.13
C LEU A 50 -4.51 -7.54 -10.51
N HIS A 51 -4.64 -8.51 -9.61
CA HIS A 51 -4.25 -9.90 -9.86
C HIS A 51 -5.07 -10.47 -11.02
N TYR A 52 -4.57 -10.30 -12.25
CA TYR A 52 -5.03 -11.09 -13.38
C TYR A 52 -4.51 -12.52 -13.16
N GLY A 53 -5.40 -13.40 -12.70
CA GLY A 53 -5.14 -14.83 -12.57
C GLY A 53 -4.71 -15.41 -13.91
N SER A 54 -3.40 -15.41 -14.15
CA SER A 54 -2.64 -16.17 -15.16
C SER A 54 -1.18 -15.70 -15.27
N GLY A 55 -0.79 -14.59 -14.64
CA GLY A 55 0.61 -14.13 -14.64
C GLY A 55 1.01 -13.21 -15.79
N HIS A 56 0.05 -12.69 -16.57
CA HIS A 56 0.32 -11.61 -17.53
C HIS A 56 -0.09 -10.27 -16.93
N VAL A 57 0.90 -9.49 -16.48
CA VAL A 57 0.73 -8.07 -16.19
C VAL A 57 0.53 -7.36 -17.54
N HIS A 58 -0.70 -6.94 -17.85
CA HIS A 58 -0.96 -6.02 -18.95
C HIS A 58 -0.71 -4.59 -18.47
N HIS A 59 0.51 -4.08 -18.67
CA HIS A 59 0.70 -2.63 -18.71
C HIS A 59 0.23 -2.16 -20.09
N LEU A 60 -1.04 -1.75 -20.20
CA LEU A 60 -1.50 -0.95 -21.33
C LEU A 60 -1.29 0.51 -20.98
N GLY A 61 -0.07 1.00 -21.21
CA GLY A 61 0.18 2.43 -21.39
C GLY A 61 -0.11 2.78 -22.85
N THR A 62 -1.04 3.70 -23.08
CA THR A 62 -1.36 4.33 -24.37
C THR A 62 -0.25 5.26 -24.83
#